data_AF-A0A8I1W8Z3-F1
#
_entry.id   AF-A0A8I1W8Z3-F1
#
_cell.length_a   1.000
_cell.length_b   1.000
_cell.length_c   1.000
_cell.angle_alpha   90.00
_cell.angle_beta   90.00
_cell.angle_gamma   90.00
#
_symmetry.space_group_name_H-M   'P 1'
#
loop_
_entity.id
_entity.type
_entity.pdbx_description
1 polymer ?
#
loop_
_entity_poly.entity_id
_entity_poly.type
_entity_poly.pdbx_seq_one_letter_code
_entity_poly.pdbx_strand_id
1 'polypeptide(L)'
;MKQYKIFRNASGQVEAVKQGWSWPAFFFSVIWAIAKRLWIIAIWAILIVMAIGTFLSLNVDYEYSYQITNIISLLVYVVFGVYGNRWREKHLLTRGFKHVETLTAANPAGAVALYSKATSEAA
;
A
#
# COMPACT_ATOMS: atom_id res chain seq x y z
N MET A 1 -19.90 -3.19 -0.05
CA MET A 1 -19.27 -1.97 -0.58
C MET A 1 -18.08 -1.58 0.31
N LYS A 2 -17.15 -0.73 -0.15
CA LYS A 2 -15.93 -0.34 0.60
C LYS A 2 -15.80 1.18 0.64
N GLN A 3 -15.18 1.70 1.69
CA GLN A 3 -14.86 3.13 1.78
C GLN A 3 -13.56 3.46 1.05
N TYR A 4 -13.56 4.58 0.34
CA TYR A 4 -12.45 5.11 -0.42
C TYR A 4 -12.25 6.58 -0.06
N LYS A 5 -11.04 6.95 0.33
CA LYS A 5 -10.65 8.35 0.41
C LYS A 5 -10.25 8.82 -0.99
N ILE A 6 -10.80 9.95 -1.40
CA ILE A 6 -10.50 10.59 -2.67
C ILE A 6 -9.45 11.66 -2.44
N PHE A 7 -8.43 11.65 -3.29
CA PHE A 7 -7.33 12.58 -3.28
C PHE A 7 -7.28 13.31 -4.62
N ARG A 8 -7.14 14.63 -4.60
CA ARG A 8 -7.03 15.46 -5.79
C ARG A 8 -5.80 16.35 -5.72
N ASN A 9 -5.09 16.53 -6.84
CA ASN A 9 -3.98 17.48 -6.93
C ASN A 9 -4.38 18.75 -7.72
N ALA A 10 -3.49 19.75 -7.72
CA ALA A 10 -3.73 21.02 -8.41
C ALA A 10 -3.86 20.87 -9.95
N SER A 11 -3.27 19.83 -10.54
CA SER A 11 -3.41 19.52 -11.97
C SER A 11 -4.71 18.76 -12.30
N GLY A 12 -5.59 18.54 -11.32
CA GLY A 12 -6.89 17.91 -11.52
C GLY A 12 -6.88 16.38 -11.53
N GLN A 13 -5.73 15.72 -11.31
CA GLN A 13 -5.68 14.26 -11.16
C GLN A 13 -6.40 13.83 -9.89
N VAL A 14 -7.23 12.80 -10.00
CA VAL A 14 -8.02 12.24 -8.90
C VAL A 14 -7.60 10.79 -8.67
N GLU A 15 -7.25 10.46 -7.43
CA GLU A 15 -6.91 9.10 -7.01
C GLU A 15 -7.77 8.65 -5.83
N ALA A 16 -8.33 7.44 -5.93
CA ALA A 16 -9.03 6.80 -4.83
C ALA A 16 -8.12 5.82 -4.09
N VAL A 17 -8.12 5.87 -2.75
CA VAL A 17 -7.42 4.92 -1.87
C VAL A 17 -8.42 4.18 -0.98
N LYS A 18 -8.45 2.85 -1.12
CA LYS A 18 -9.31 1.98 -0.30
C LYS A 18 -8.90 2.09 1.18
N GLN A 19 -9.88 2.20 2.07
CA GLN A 19 -9.64 2.13 3.51
C GLN A 19 -9.54 0.66 3.98
N GLY A 20 -8.60 0.41 4.89
CA GLY A 20 -8.31 -0.92 5.45
C GLY A 20 -7.41 -1.79 4.57
N TRP A 21 -7.64 -3.10 4.60
CA TRP A 21 -6.77 -4.12 4.00
C TRP A 21 -6.52 -3.94 2.49
N SER A 22 -5.25 -4.09 2.09
CA SER A 22 -4.78 -4.06 0.71
C SER A 22 -4.37 -5.45 0.23
N TRP A 23 -5.28 -6.12 -0.48
CA TRP A 23 -4.98 -7.42 -1.11
C TRP A 23 -3.77 -7.38 -2.06
N PRO A 24 -3.60 -6.36 -2.92
CA PRO A 24 -2.43 -6.29 -3.79
C PRO A 24 -1.12 -6.09 -3.01
N ALA A 25 -1.15 -5.31 -1.92
CA ALA A 25 0.05 -5.14 -1.10
C ALA A 25 0.41 -6.44 -0.36
N PHE A 26 -0.57 -7.21 0.11
CA PHE A 26 -0.33 -8.50 0.74
C PHE A 26 0.35 -9.50 -0.22
N PHE A 27 -0.25 -9.76 -1.37
CA PHE A 27 0.26 -10.80 -2.30
C PHE A 27 1.52 -10.39 -3.05
N PHE A 28 1.71 -9.10 -3.33
CA PHE A 28 2.82 -8.63 -4.17
C PHE A 28 3.83 -7.75 -3.44
N SER A 29 3.61 -7.43 -2.16
CA SER A 29 4.52 -6.73 -1.24
C SER A 29 5.43 -5.68 -1.90
N VAL A 30 6.71 -6.00 -2.11
CA VAL A 30 7.71 -5.09 -2.68
C VAL A 30 7.36 -4.67 -4.12
N ILE A 31 6.89 -5.60 -4.96
CA ILE A 31 6.46 -5.32 -6.34
C ILE A 31 5.31 -4.31 -6.33
N TRP A 32 4.37 -4.47 -5.40
CA TRP A 32 3.28 -3.52 -5.23
C TRP A 32 3.77 -2.15 -4.77
N ALA A 33 4.71 -2.09 -3.81
CA ALA A 33 5.30 -0.83 -3.37
C ALA A 33 6.01 -0.09 -4.50
N ILE A 34 6.78 -0.80 -5.33
CA ILE A 34 7.42 -0.26 -6.53
C ILE A 34 6.37 0.29 -7.51
N ALA A 35 5.32 -0.47 -7.80
CA ALA A 35 4.23 -0.03 -8.68
C ALA A 35 3.51 1.23 -8.16
N LYS A 36 3.51 1.46 -6.85
CA LYS A 36 2.97 2.67 -6.21
C LYS A 36 4.01 3.75 -5.94
N ARG A 37 5.22 3.62 -6.49
CA ARG A 37 6.36 4.53 -6.35
C ARG A 37 6.79 4.75 -4.89
N LEU A 38 6.51 3.77 -4.03
CA LEU A 38 6.91 3.73 -2.62
C LEU A 38 8.34 3.21 -2.48
N TRP A 39 9.30 3.86 -3.14
CA TRP A 39 10.68 3.38 -3.28
C TRP A 39 11.38 3.15 -1.94
N ILE A 40 11.24 4.08 -1.00
CA ILE A 40 11.84 3.98 0.33
C ILE A 40 11.33 2.73 1.06
N ILE A 41 10.03 2.47 1.00
CA ILE A 41 9.40 1.29 1.62
C ILE A 41 9.88 0.01 0.96
N ALA A 42 9.96 -0.01 -0.37
CA ALA A 42 10.47 -1.15 -1.13
C ALA A 42 11.92 -1.49 -0.75
N ILE A 43 12.80 -0.49 -0.72
CA ILE A 43 14.22 -0.66 -0.37
C ILE A 43 14.36 -1.18 1.07
N TRP A 44 13.71 -0.53 2.04
CA TRP A 44 13.79 -0.97 3.43
C TRP A 44 13.24 -2.37 3.65
N ALA A 45 12.14 -2.74 3.00
CA ALA A 45 11.60 -4.09 3.10
C ALA A 45 12.60 -5.14 2.60
N ILE A 46 13.26 -4.90 1.46
CA ILE A 46 14.30 -5.80 0.94
C ILE A 46 15.46 -5.91 1.92
N LEU A 47 15.98 -4.77 2.39
CA LEU A 47 17.13 -4.73 3.29
C LEU A 47 16.85 -5.44 4.62
N ILE A 48 15.67 -5.24 5.20
CA ILE A 48 15.27 -5.88 6.47
C ILE A 48 15.16 -7.39 6.28
N VAL A 49 14.46 -7.86 5.25
CA VAL A 49 14.31 -9.30 4.99
C VAL A 49 15.66 -9.95 4.73
N MET A 50 16.52 -9.31 3.94
CA MET A 50 17.86 -9.81 3.64
C MET A 50 18.75 -9.83 4.88
N ALA A 51 18.74 -8.77 5.70
CA ALA A 51 19.51 -8.71 6.94
C ALA A 51 19.08 -9.79 7.94
N ILE A 52 17.78 -9.98 8.12
CA ILE A 52 17.24 -11.03 9.01
C ILE A 52 17.60 -12.42 8.47
N GLY A 53 17.42 -12.67 7.17
CA GLY A 53 17.76 -13.95 6.55
C GLY A 53 19.23 -14.31 6.72
N THR A 54 20.13 -13.36 6.43
CA THR A 54 21.59 -13.54 6.62
C THR A 54 21.94 -13.75 8.09
N PHE A 55 21.33 -12.99 9.01
CA PHE A 55 21.57 -13.16 10.43
C PHE A 55 21.17 -14.57 10.91
N LEU A 56 19.98 -15.03 10.52
CA LEU A 56 19.50 -16.37 10.88
C LEU A 56 20.39 -17.46 10.27
N SER A 57 20.79 -17.35 9.00
CA SER A 57 21.62 -18.36 8.34
C SER A 57 23.02 -18.50 8.95
N LEU A 58 23.54 -17.45 9.60
CA LEU A 58 24.86 -17.45 10.22
C LEU A 58 24.84 -17.93 11.69
N ASN A 59 23.70 -17.87 12.37
CA ASN A 59 23.60 -18.08 13.82
C ASN A 59 22.67 -19.23 14.23
N VAL A 60 21.92 -19.81 13.30
CA VAL A 60 20.90 -20.83 13.56
C VAL A 60 21.08 -21.95 12.56
N ASP A 61 20.82 -23.20 12.99
CA ASP A 61 20.86 -24.35 12.08
C ASP A 61 19.93 -24.12 10.88
N TYR A 62 20.34 -24.68 9.74
CA TYR A 62 19.67 -24.46 8.45
C TYR A 62 18.16 -24.76 8.51
N GLU A 63 17.76 -25.86 9.15
CA GLU A 63 16.34 -26.27 9.22
C GLU A 63 15.48 -25.25 9.98
N TYR A 64 15.94 -24.78 11.15
CA TYR A 64 15.22 -23.78 11.93
C TYR A 64 15.26 -22.39 11.27
N SER A 65 16.40 -21.99 10.70
CA SER A 65 16.52 -20.70 10.01
C SER A 65 15.54 -20.58 8.83
N TYR A 66 15.34 -21.66 8.07
CA TYR A 66 14.38 -21.70 6.96
C TYR A 66 12.94 -21.52 7.46
N GLN A 67 12.53 -22.26 8.49
CA GLN A 67 11.18 -22.17 9.06
C GLN A 67 10.88 -20.77 9.62
N ILE A 68 11.83 -20.20 10.38
CA ILE A 68 11.70 -18.86 10.96
C ILE A 68 11.60 -17.81 9.84
N THR A 69 12.42 -17.92 8.80
CA THR A 69 12.42 -16.97 7.67
C THR A 69 11.07 -16.97 6.93
N ASN A 70 10.43 -18.13 6.76
CA ASN A 70 9.10 -18.23 6.16
C ASN A 70 8.02 -17.54 7.00
N ILE A 71 8.04 -17.73 8.33
CA ILE A 71 7.10 -17.05 9.24
C ILE A 71 7.30 -15.54 9.18
N ILE A 72 8.54 -15.06 9.21
CA ILE A 72 8.87 -13.63 9.10
C ILE A 72 8.39 -13.08 7.75
N SER A 73 8.59 -13.81 6.66
CA SER A 73 8.14 -13.40 5.33
C SER A 73 6.61 -13.25 5.26
N LEU A 74 5.87 -14.19 5.87
CA LEU A 74 4.41 -14.09 5.99
C LEU A 74 3.99 -12.86 6.81
N LEU A 75 4.68 -12.57 7.91
CA LEU A 75 4.42 -11.38 8.71
C LEU A 75 4.66 -10.10 7.91
N VAL A 76 5.72 -10.04 7.09
CA VAL A 76 5.97 -8.93 6.18
C VAL A 76 4.81 -8.75 5.21
N TYR A 77 4.30 -9.83 4.60
CA TYR A 77 3.14 -9.76 3.70
C TYR A 77 1.90 -9.20 4.42
N VAL A 78 1.63 -9.66 5.64
CA VAL A 78 0.53 -9.14 6.46
C VAL A 78 0.72 -7.65 6.76
N VAL A 79 1.92 -7.21 7.13
CA VAL A 79 2.23 -5.79 7.37
C VAL A 79 1.94 -4.95 6.12
N PHE A 80 2.37 -5.41 4.94
CA PHE A 80 2.05 -4.75 3.68
C PHE A 80 0.53 -4.70 3.42
N GLY A 81 -0.19 -5.80 3.71
CA GLY A 81 -1.64 -5.86 3.61
C GLY A 81 -2.36 -4.85 4.50
N VAL A 82 -1.93 -4.70 5.76
CA VAL A 82 -2.54 -3.78 6.73
C VAL A 82 -2.17 -2.32 6.44
N TYR A 83 -0.88 -2.04 6.23
CA TYR A 83 -0.37 -0.66 6.18
C TYR A 83 -0.19 -0.11 4.77
N GLY A 84 -0.21 -0.95 3.72
CA GLY A 84 0.05 -0.54 2.35
C GLY A 84 -0.80 0.65 1.90
N ASN A 85 -2.12 0.60 2.10
CA ASN A 85 -3.00 1.72 1.73
C ASN A 85 -2.66 3.02 2.49
N ARG A 86 -2.28 2.93 3.77
CA ARG A 86 -1.86 4.10 4.56
C ARG A 86 -0.56 4.71 4.04
N TRP A 87 0.39 3.87 3.64
CA TRP A 87 1.62 4.32 3.00
C TRP A 87 1.34 5.03 1.67
N ARG A 88 0.41 4.49 0.87
CA ARG A 88 -0.04 5.13 -0.35
C ARG A 88 -0.71 6.49 -0.08
N GLU A 89 -1.58 6.60 0.93
CA GLU A 89 -2.19 7.88 1.33
C GLU A 89 -1.13 8.92 1.67
N LYS A 90 -0.19 8.57 2.57
CA LYS A 90 0.91 9.47 2.95
C LYS A 90 1.73 9.88 1.72
N HIS A 91 2.04 8.94 0.83
CA HIS A 91 2.79 9.24 -0.38
C HIS A 91 2.04 10.21 -1.31
N LEU A 92 0.73 10.05 -1.49
CA LEU A 92 -0.07 11.00 -2.27
C LEU A 92 -0.03 12.40 -1.65
N LEU A 93 -0.17 12.51 -0.32
CA LEU A 93 -0.05 13.78 0.39
C LEU A 93 1.32 14.45 0.14
N THR A 94 2.42 13.69 0.21
CA THR A 94 3.76 14.22 -0.10
C THR A 94 3.93 14.67 -1.55
N ARG A 95 3.09 14.18 -2.47
CA ARG A 95 3.09 14.58 -3.90
C ARG A 95 2.14 15.73 -4.21
N GLY A 96 1.63 16.43 -3.19
CA GLY A 96 0.76 17.59 -3.36
C GLY A 96 -0.70 17.25 -3.64
N PHE A 97 -1.11 15.99 -3.45
CA PHE A 97 -2.52 15.66 -3.41
C PHE A 97 -3.13 16.10 -2.08
N LYS A 98 -4.39 16.52 -2.10
CA LYS A 98 -5.19 16.83 -0.93
C LYS A 98 -6.33 15.84 -0.83
N HIS A 99 -6.63 15.39 0.38
CA HIS A 99 -7.86 14.64 0.65
C HIS A 99 -9.04 15.58 0.46
N VAL A 100 -10.02 15.19 -0.36
CA VAL A 100 -11.20 16.00 -0.67
C VAL A 100 -12.48 15.41 -0.08
N GLU A 101 -12.63 14.09 -0.13
CA GLU A 101 -13.85 13.42 0.33
C GLU A 101 -13.61 11.94 0.64
N THR A 102 -14.52 11.31 1.35
CA THR A 102 -14.56 9.85 1.52
C THR A 102 -15.87 9.31 1.01
N LEU A 103 -15.82 8.40 0.03
CA LEU A 103 -16.99 7.85 -0.63
C LEU A 103 -17.07 6.33 -0.47
N THR A 104 -18.28 5.80 -0.49
CA THR A 104 -18.51 4.35 -0.51
C THR A 104 -18.75 3.90 -1.95
N ALA A 105 -17.94 2.94 -2.41
CA ALA A 105 -18.03 2.42 -3.77
C ALA A 105 -17.74 0.91 -3.82
N ALA A 106 -18.01 0.28 -4.96
CA ALA A 106 -17.66 -1.11 -5.21
C ALA A 106 -16.15 -1.29 -5.46
N ASN A 107 -15.52 -0.34 -6.14
CA ASN A 107 -14.11 -0.38 -6.55
C ASN A 107 -13.52 1.05 -6.66
N PRO A 108 -12.19 1.20 -6.78
CA PRO A 108 -11.55 2.52 -6.84
C PRO A 108 -12.02 3.38 -8.02
N ALA A 109 -12.23 2.79 -9.20
CA ALA A 109 -12.66 3.51 -10.39
C ALA A 109 -14.07 4.08 -10.22
N GLY A 110 -14.98 3.30 -9.62
CA GLY A 110 -16.33 3.75 -9.27
C GLY A 110 -16.32 4.90 -8.26
N ALA A 111 -15.39 4.88 -7.28
CA ALA A 111 -15.25 5.98 -6.34
C ALA A 111 -14.82 7.29 -7.04
N VAL A 112 -13.89 7.21 -7.99
CA VAL A 112 -13.48 8.37 -8.80
C VAL A 112 -14.63 8.85 -9.69
N ALA A 113 -15.36 7.94 -10.34
CA ALA A 113 -16.50 8.28 -11.19
C ALA A 113 -17.62 8.99 -10.43
N LEU A 114 -17.95 8.51 -9.22
CA LEU A 114 -18.94 9.16 -8.34
C LEU A 114 -18.51 10.57 -7.95
N TYR A 115 -17.24 10.75 -7.56
CA TYR A 115 -16.69 12.07 -7.22
C TYR A 115 -16.73 13.04 -8.42
N SER A 116 -16.32 12.59 -9.60
CA SER A 116 -16.32 13.42 -10.80
C SER A 116 -17.73 13.86 -11.19
N LYS A 117 -18.72 12.96 -11.11
CA LYS A 117 -20.13 13.28 -11.38
C LYS A 117 -20.68 14.31 -10.40
N ALA A 118 -20.45 14.12 -9.10
CA ALA A 118 -20.90 15.07 -8.07
C ALA A 118 -20.26 16.45 -8.24
N THR A 119 -18.98 16.49 -8.65
CA THR A 119 -18.29 17.77 -8.91
C THR A 119 -18.82 18.49 -10.15
N SER A 120 -19.21 17.76 -11.21
CA SER A 120 -19.76 18.37 -12.42
C SER A 120 -21.19 18.90 -12.25
N GLU A 121 -21.98 18.31 -11.35
CA GLU A 121 -23.36 18.77 -11.07
C GLU A 121 -23.39 19.99 -10.16
N ALA A 122 -22.29 20.28 -9.46
CA ALA A 122 -22.15 21.42 -8.55
C ALA A 122 -21.48 22.66 -9.18
N ALA A 123 -21.01 22.56 -10.43
CA ALA A 123 -20.34 23.62 -11.19
C ALA A 123 -21.29 24.28 -12.19
#